data_AF-A0A9D4DP95-F1
#
_entry.id   AF-A0A9D4DP95-F1
#
_cell.length_a   1.000
_cell.length_b   1.000
_cell.length_c   1.000
_cell.angle_alpha   90.00
_cell.angle_beta   90.00
_cell.angle_gamma   90.00
#
_symmetry.space_group_name_H-M   'P 1'
#
loop_
_entity.id
_entity.type
_entity.pdbx_description
1 polymer ?
#
loop_
_entity_poly.entity_id
_entity_poly.type
_entity_poly.pdbx_seq_one_letter_code
_entity_poly.pdbx_strand_id
1 'polypeptide(L)' 'MDYPKKAAGDLMLDVDASGLGIGGVLAQIEDSGFSEQERVISYGSRALNKAERNYCVTKK' A
#
# COMPACT_ATOMS: atom_id res chain seq x y z
N MET A 1 -13.06 -10.49 13.58
CA MET A 1 -11.96 -9.99 12.73
C MET A 1 -11.73 -11.05 11.68
N ASP A 2 -12.06 -10.74 10.42
CA ASP A 2 -11.83 -11.62 9.28
C ASP A 2 -10.34 -11.55 8.93
N TYR A 3 -9.66 -12.68 8.87
CA TYR A 3 -8.22 -12.76 8.62
C TYR A 3 -7.95 -12.70 7.11
N PRO A 4 -6.82 -12.13 6.63
CA PRO A 4 -6.49 -12.18 5.21
C PRO A 4 -6.50 -13.64 4.75
N LYS A 5 -7.34 -13.95 3.77
CA LYS A 5 -7.55 -15.33 3.34
C LYS A 5 -6.27 -15.83 2.66
N LYS A 6 -5.77 -16.98 3.11
CA LYS A 6 -4.51 -17.59 2.65
C LYS A 6 -4.48 -17.96 1.15
N ALA A 7 -5.66 -18.02 0.52
CA ALA A 7 -5.85 -18.27 -0.91
C ALA A 7 -6.54 -17.09 -1.61
N ALA A 8 -6.59 -15.91 -0.98
CA ALA A 8 -7.20 -14.74 -1.59
C ALA A 8 -6.24 -14.07 -2.56
N GLY A 9 -6.85 -13.43 -3.56
CA GLY A 9 -6.23 -12.98 -4.80
C GLY A 9 -5.16 -11.92 -4.63
N ASP A 10 -4.93 -11.20 -5.73
CA ASP A 10 -3.76 -10.36 -5.88
C ASP A 10 -3.65 -9.31 -4.78
N LEU A 11 -2.41 -9.12 -4.30
CA LEU A 11 -2.08 -8.07 -3.34
C LEU A 11 -1.69 -6.82 -4.12
N MET A 12 -2.37 -5.72 -3.84
CA MET A 12 -2.09 -4.41 -4.41
C MET A 12 -1.48 -3.51 -3.34
N LEU A 13 -0.39 -2.83 -3.71
CA LEU A 13 0.30 -1.88 -2.85
C LEU A 13 0.28 -0.51 -3.51
N ASP A 14 -0.55 0.38 -2.97
CA ASP A 14 -0.57 1.78 -3.35
C ASP A 14 0.39 2.56 -2.46
N VAL A 15 1.31 3.33 -3.07
CA VAL A 15 2.33 4.09 -2.35
C VAL A 15 2.30 5.53 -2.82
N ASP A 16 2.27 6.46 -1.86
CA ASP A 16 2.45 7.89 -2.09
C ASP A 16 3.67 8.40 -1.31
N ALA A 17 4.38 9.37 -1.88
CA ALA A 17 5.57 9.93 -1.29
C ALA A 17 5.52 11.47 -1.29
N SER A 18 5.92 12.04 -0.17
CA SER A 18 6.10 13.48 0.02
C SER A 18 7.57 13.79 0.35
N GLY A 19 7.94 15.08 0.34
CA GLY A 19 9.28 15.54 0.74
C GLY A 19 9.70 15.20 2.17
N LEU A 20 8.80 14.64 2.99
CA LEU A 20 9.02 14.33 4.40
C LEU A 20 8.83 12.85 4.75
N GLY A 21 8.09 12.09 3.96
CA GLY A 21 7.65 10.76 4.35
C GLY A 21 7.00 10.00 3.19
N ILE A 22 6.93 8.69 3.35
CA ILE A 22 6.26 7.76 2.43
C ILE A 22 5.09 7.14 3.18
N GLY A 23 3.95 7.04 2.52
CA GLY A 23 2.77 6.31 2.98
C GLY A 23 2.40 5.23 1.97
N GLY A 24 1.78 4.16 2.46
CA GLY A 24 1.24 3.13 1.57
C GLY A 24 0.07 2.37 2.19
N VAL A 25 -0.78 1.87 1.31
CA VAL A 25 -1.95 1.06 1.63
C VAL A 25 -1.78 -0.30 0.97
N LEU A 26 -1.78 -1.35 1.78
CA LEU A 26 -1.81 -2.72 1.28
C LEU A 26 -3.27 -3.18 1.23
N ALA A 27 -3.74 -3.53 0.04
CA ALA A 27 -5.06 -4.08 -0.19
C ALA A 27 -4.95 -5.47 -0.83
N GLN A 28 -5.98 -6.28 -0.63
CA GLN A 28 -6.17 -7.55 -1.30
C GLN A 28 -7.38 -7.46 -2.21
N ILE A 29 -7.24 -7.95 -3.44
CA ILE A 29 -8.37 -8.21 -4.32
C ILE A 29 -8.93 -9.58 -3.94
N GLU A 30 -10.10 -9.58 -3.31
CA GLU A 30 -10.81 -10.81 -2.97
C GLU A 30 -11.81 -11.15 -4.08
N ASP A 31 -11.60 -12.29 -4.75
CA ASP A 31 -12.62 -12.87 -5.63
C ASP A 31 -13.67 -13.59 -4.77
N SER A 32 -14.90 -13.07 -4.79
CA SER A 32 -16.04 -13.66 -4.08
C SER A 32 -16.94 -14.52 -4.98
N GLY A 33 -16.51 -14.79 -6.23
CA GLY A 33 -17.23 -15.58 -7.23
C GLY A 33 -18.35 -14.82 -7.96
N PHE A 34 -18.79 -13.66 -7.45
CA PHE A 34 -19.77 -12.77 -8.09
C PHE A 34 -19.20 -11.40 -8.43
N SER A 35 -18.15 -10.97 -7.72
CA SER A 35 -17.39 -9.76 -8.01
C SER A 35 -16.04 -9.77 -7.30
N GLU A 36 -15.06 -9.13 -7.92
CA GLU A 36 -13.79 -8.78 -7.31
C GLU A 36 -13.99 -7.56 -6.41
N GLN A 37 -13.57 -7.66 -5.15
CA GLN A 37 -13.67 -6.56 -4.18
C GLN A 37 -12.31 -6.26 -3.58
N GLU A 38 -11.95 -4.99 -3.54
CA GLU A 38 -10.75 -4.51 -2.87
C GLU A 38 -11.00 -4.39 -1.36
N ARG A 39 -10.17 -5.06 -0.57
CA ARG A 39 -10.18 -4.96 0.89
C ARG A 39 -8.82 -4.50 1.40
N VAL A 40 -8.81 -3.39 2.13
CA VAL A 40 -7.60 -2.90 2.80
C VAL A 40 -7.20 -3.83 3.94
N ILE A 41 -5.93 -4.26 3.93
CA ILE A 41 -5.33 -5.12 4.95
C ILE A 41 -4.57 -4.28 5.97
N SER A 42 -3.75 -3.33 5.51
CA SER A 42 -2.89 -2.55 6.40
C SER A 42 -2.48 -1.21 5.82
N TYR A 43 -2.20 -0.27 6.72
CA TYR A 43 -1.57 1.02 6.41
C TYR A 43 -0.12 1.01 6.91
N GLY A 44 0.80 1.48 6.07
CA GLY A 44 2.19 1.67 6.41
C GLY A 44 2.62 3.12 6.18
N SER A 45 3.39 3.69 7.09
CA SER A 45 4.00 5.00 6.87
C SER A 45 5.36 5.11 7.54
N ARG A 46 6.25 5.90 6.94
CA ARG A 46 7.59 6.14 7.47
C ARG A 46 8.07 7.54 7.11
N ALA A 47 8.64 8.23 8.09
CA ALA A 47 9.34 9.49 7.87
C ALA A 47 10.69 9.25 7.18
N LEU A 48 11.01 10.10 6.20
CA LEU A 48 12.29 10.07 5.50
C LEU A 48 13.37 10.70 6.37
N ASN A 49 14.55 10.09 6.38
CA ASN A 49 15.74 10.66 6.99
C ASN A 49 16.29 11.82 6.14
N LYS A 50 17.24 12.58 6.69
CA LYS A 50 17.80 13.77 6.01
C LYS A 50 18.40 13.46 4.64
N ALA A 51 19.01 12.30 4.46
CA ALA A 51 19.59 11.89 3.18
C ALA A 51 18.51 11.43 2.20
N GLU A 52 17.51 10.68 2.65
CA GLU A 52 16.38 10.20 1.85
C GLU A 52 15.54 11.36 1.28
N ARG A 53 15.38 12.46 2.03
CA ARG A 53 14.69 13.67 1.55
C ARG A 53 15.40 14.40 0.41
N ASN A 54 16.70 14.17 0.25
CA ASN A 54 17.47 14.76 -0.86
C ASN A 54 17.31 13.95 -2.15
N TYR A 55 16.69 12.77 -2.09
CA TYR A 55 16.36 11.97 -3.26
C TYR A 55 14.99 12.42 -3.80
N CYS A 56 14.91 12.68 -5.11
CA CYS A 56 13.72 13.27 -5.74
C CYS A 56 12.44 12.47 -5.42
N VAL A 57 11.47 13.15 -4.82
CA VAL A 57 10.11 12.63 -4.58
C VAL A 57 9.28 12.54 -5.86
N THR A 58 9.56 13.41 -6.83
CA THR A 58 9.02 13.35 -8.19
C THR A 58 10.18 13.56 -9.16
N LYS A 59 10.65 12.50 -9.81
CA LYS A 59 11.52 12.68 -10.99
C LYS A 59 10.66 13.40 -12.05
N LYS A 60 11.11 14.57 -12.52
CA LYS A 60 10.56 15.24 -13.71
C LYS A 60 11.00 14.53 -14.98
#